data_AF-A0A7S1NWL6-F1
#
_entry.id   AF-A0A7S1NWL6-F1
#
_cell.length_a   1.000
_cell.length_b   1.000
_cell.length_c   1.000
_cell.angle_alpha   90.00
_cell.angle_beta   90.00
_cell.angle_gamma   90.00
#
_symmetry.space_group_name_H-M   'P 1'
#
loop_
_entity.id
_entity.type
_entity.pdbx_description
1 polymer ?
#
loop_
_entity_poly.entity_id
_entity_poly.type
_entity_poly.pdbx_seq_one_letter_code
_entity_poly.pdbx_strand_id
1 'polypeptide(L)'
;RLTVSVVLRGSTRPTLHQEVPESFDDLLRKVLERFGFGDRPVREARLFAEGALVSANEHLRDGDHVELVLVAPQPSPPAPQDVPLPAFMAPSPPPRHSATSTEHQDT
;
A
#
# COMPACT_ATOMS: atom_id res chain seq x y z
N ARG A 1 -23.03 10.76 -16.97
CA ARG A 1 -22.32 10.00 -15.92
C ARG A 1 -21.17 9.30 -16.60
N LEU A 2 -19.97 9.40 -16.05
CA LEU A 2 -18.78 8.85 -16.69
C LEU A 2 -18.83 7.32 -16.60
N THR A 3 -18.59 6.63 -17.70
CA THR A 3 -18.63 5.15 -17.77
C THR A 3 -17.31 4.62 -18.30
N VAL A 4 -16.76 3.59 -17.67
CA VAL A 4 -15.53 2.92 -18.09
C VAL A 4 -15.78 1.46 -18.39
N SER A 5 -14.97 0.90 -19.28
CA SER A 5 -14.96 -0.49 -19.68
C SER A 5 -13.90 -1.25 -18.89
N VAL A 6 -14.30 -2.07 -17.94
CA VAL A 6 -13.39 -2.79 -17.04
C VAL A 6 -13.18 -4.23 -17.51
N VAL A 7 -11.93 -4.68 -17.56
CA VAL A 7 -11.57 -6.09 -17.81
C VAL A 7 -10.71 -6.62 -16.68
N LEU A 8 -10.85 -7.89 -16.34
CA LEU A 8 -9.93 -8.53 -15.38
C LEU A 8 -8.66 -8.94 -16.12
N ARG A 9 -7.49 -8.45 -15.66
CA ARG A 9 -6.21 -8.74 -16.30
C ARG A 9 -5.94 -10.25 -16.29
N GLY A 10 -5.57 -10.78 -17.46
CA GLY A 10 -5.32 -12.21 -17.65
C GLY A 10 -6.59 -13.08 -17.65
N SER A 11 -7.77 -12.49 -17.72
CA SER A 11 -9.04 -13.21 -17.84
C SER A 11 -9.62 -13.12 -19.24
N THR A 12 -10.25 -14.18 -19.70
CA THR A 12 -11.10 -14.19 -20.92
C THR A 12 -12.52 -13.71 -20.65
N ARG A 13 -12.79 -13.19 -19.44
CA ARG A 13 -14.10 -12.68 -19.05
C ARG A 13 -14.51 -11.47 -19.91
N PRO A 14 -15.82 -11.28 -20.10
CA PRO A 14 -16.34 -10.16 -20.85
C PRO A 14 -16.00 -8.83 -20.17
N THR A 15 -15.86 -7.79 -20.99
CA THR A 15 -15.69 -6.41 -20.54
C THR A 15 -16.94 -5.95 -19.80
N LEU A 16 -16.77 -5.32 -18.65
CA LEU A 16 -17.85 -4.82 -17.82
C LEU A 16 -17.91 -3.30 -17.92
N HIS A 17 -19.05 -2.79 -18.37
CA HIS A 17 -19.29 -1.35 -18.33
C HIS A 17 -19.67 -0.94 -16.90
N GLN A 18 -18.86 -0.06 -16.31
CA GLN A 18 -19.01 0.44 -14.96
C GLN A 18 -19.17 1.95 -14.98
N GLU A 19 -20.28 2.45 -14.44
CA GLU A 19 -20.42 3.87 -14.11
C GLU A 19 -19.43 4.24 -13.01
N VAL A 20 -18.71 5.35 -13.19
CA VAL A 20 -17.75 5.86 -12.21
C VAL A 20 -18.52 6.63 -11.13
N PRO A 21 -18.56 6.11 -9.88
CA PRO A 21 -19.14 6.81 -8.74
C PRO A 21 -18.26 7.99 -8.30
N GLU A 22 -18.76 8.81 -7.38
CA GLU A 22 -18.01 9.98 -6.88
C GLU A 22 -16.71 9.60 -6.16
N SER A 23 -16.68 8.44 -5.49
CA SER A 23 -15.52 7.94 -4.75
C SER A 23 -14.81 6.82 -5.50
N PHE A 24 -13.47 6.91 -5.60
CA PHE A 24 -12.65 5.90 -6.27
C PHE A 24 -12.67 4.53 -5.53
N ASP A 25 -12.75 4.53 -4.19
CA ASP A 25 -12.92 3.29 -3.42
C ASP A 25 -14.24 2.59 -3.74
N ASP A 26 -15.32 3.36 -3.96
CA ASP A 26 -16.62 2.81 -4.34
C ASP A 26 -16.58 2.21 -5.74
N LEU A 27 -15.81 2.81 -6.67
CA LEU A 27 -15.54 2.25 -7.99
C LEU A 27 -14.89 0.87 -7.86
N LEU A 28 -13.78 0.78 -7.12
CA LEU A 28 -13.04 -0.47 -6.93
C LEU A 28 -13.93 -1.54 -6.27
N ARG A 29 -14.69 -1.19 -5.23
CA ARG A 29 -15.64 -2.11 -4.59
C ARG A 29 -16.66 -2.66 -5.59
N LYS A 30 -17.34 -1.78 -6.35
CA LYS A 30 -18.34 -2.18 -7.34
C LYS A 30 -17.75 -3.08 -8.41
N VAL A 31 -16.58 -2.72 -8.93
CA VAL A 31 -15.86 -3.54 -9.91
C VAL A 31 -15.57 -4.92 -9.33
N LEU A 32 -15.04 -5.00 -8.10
CA LEU A 32 -14.78 -6.27 -7.42
C LEU A 32 -16.07 -7.11 -7.28
N GLU A 33 -17.16 -6.54 -6.79
CA GLU A 33 -18.45 -7.22 -6.66
C GLU A 33 -18.95 -7.77 -8.00
N ARG A 34 -18.85 -6.98 -9.06
CA ARG A 34 -19.30 -7.35 -10.41
C ARG A 34 -18.48 -8.49 -11.01
N PHE A 35 -17.19 -8.57 -10.67
CA PHE A 35 -16.34 -9.72 -11.01
C PHE A 35 -16.45 -10.88 -10.00
N GLY A 36 -17.30 -10.80 -8.97
CA GLY A 36 -17.47 -11.87 -7.98
C GLY A 36 -16.38 -11.92 -6.90
N PHE A 37 -15.63 -10.83 -6.74
CA PHE A 37 -14.60 -10.63 -5.73
C PHE A 37 -15.06 -9.71 -4.58
N GLY A 38 -16.37 -9.62 -4.32
CA GLY A 38 -16.92 -8.70 -3.30
C GLY A 38 -16.41 -8.96 -1.87
N ASP A 39 -15.92 -10.16 -1.58
CA ASP A 39 -15.29 -10.51 -0.30
C ASP A 39 -13.86 -9.97 -0.15
N ARG A 40 -13.23 -9.57 -1.27
CA ARG A 40 -11.86 -9.05 -1.27
C ARG A 40 -11.84 -7.59 -0.83
N PRO A 41 -10.86 -7.20 0.01
CA PRO A 41 -10.71 -5.81 0.40
C PRO A 41 -10.20 -4.97 -0.76
N VAL A 42 -10.68 -3.72 -0.85
CA VAL A 42 -10.34 -2.76 -1.92
C VAL A 42 -8.83 -2.54 -2.09
N ARG A 43 -8.07 -2.67 -1.00
CA ARG A 43 -6.59 -2.58 -0.99
C ARG A 43 -5.90 -3.64 -1.84
N GLU A 44 -6.56 -4.78 -2.10
CA GLU A 44 -6.08 -5.86 -2.96
C GLU A 44 -6.44 -5.65 -4.44
N ALA A 45 -7.04 -4.51 -4.80
CA ALA A 45 -7.40 -4.17 -6.17
C ALA A 45 -6.63 -2.95 -6.69
N ARG A 46 -6.22 -3.02 -7.95
CA ARG A 46 -5.62 -1.92 -8.69
C ARG A 46 -6.27 -1.83 -10.06
N LEU A 47 -6.50 -0.60 -10.53
CA LEU A 47 -6.98 -0.34 -11.88
C LEU A 47 -5.86 0.25 -12.71
N PHE A 48 -5.76 -0.15 -13.97
CA PHE A 48 -4.80 0.41 -14.91
C PHE A 48 -5.53 0.91 -16.15
N ALA A 49 -5.25 2.13 -16.60
CA ALA A 49 -5.74 2.69 -17.85
C ALA A 49 -4.54 2.87 -18.79
N GLU A 50 -4.56 2.29 -19.98
CA GLU A 50 -3.46 2.36 -20.96
C GLU A 50 -2.08 1.99 -20.36
N GLY A 51 -2.05 1.06 -19.41
CA GLY A 51 -0.83 0.62 -18.71
C GLY A 51 -0.37 1.51 -17.55
N ALA A 52 -1.04 2.63 -17.27
CA ALA A 52 -0.78 3.51 -16.15
C ALA A 52 -1.68 3.19 -14.95
N LEU A 53 -1.14 3.28 -13.73
CA LEU A 53 -1.91 3.04 -12.50
C LEU A 53 -2.95 4.17 -12.30
N VAL A 54 -4.20 3.78 -12.16
CA VAL A 54 -5.30 4.67 -11.79
C VAL A 54 -5.42 4.69 -10.27
N SER A 55 -5.19 5.86 -9.69
CA SER A 55 -5.31 6.09 -8.24
C SER A 55 -6.50 6.99 -7.85
N ALA A 56 -7.15 7.62 -8.83
CA ALA A 56 -8.25 8.56 -8.62
C ALA A 56 -9.15 8.60 -9.86
N ASN A 57 -10.42 8.99 -9.65
CA ASN A 57 -11.42 9.14 -10.72
C ASN A 57 -11.01 10.18 -11.78
N GLU A 58 -10.18 11.16 -11.41
CA GLU A 58 -9.70 12.24 -12.29
C GLU A 58 -8.87 11.72 -13.48
N HIS A 59 -8.28 10.53 -13.33
CA HIS A 59 -7.50 9.88 -14.38
C HIS A 59 -8.37 9.08 -15.36
N LEU A 60 -9.67 8.98 -15.11
CA LEU A 60 -10.61 8.25 -15.95
C LEU A 60 -11.37 9.20 -16.85
N ARG A 61 -11.59 8.78 -18.09
CA ARG A 61 -12.45 9.43 -19.07
C ARG A 61 -13.59 8.52 -19.45
N ASP A 62 -14.64 9.13 -19.99
CA ASP A 62 -15.79 8.37 -20.50
C ASP A 62 -15.35 7.49 -21.67
N GLY A 63 -15.66 6.20 -21.59
CA GLY A 63 -15.27 5.19 -22.56
C GLY A 63 -13.89 4.55 -22.31
N ASP A 64 -13.15 4.94 -21.27
CA ASP A 64 -11.83 4.38 -21.01
C ASP A 64 -11.86 2.87 -20.79
N HIS A 65 -10.85 2.18 -21.33
CA HIS A 65 -10.60 0.77 -21.07
C HIS A 65 -9.64 0.64 -19.88
N VAL A 66 -10.13 0.00 -18.81
CA VAL A 66 -9.38 -0.19 -17.58
C VAL A 66 -9.21 -1.65 -17.23
N GLU A 67 -8.01 -2.02 -16.80
CA GLU A 67 -7.68 -3.37 -16.36
C GLU A 67 -7.70 -3.45 -14.84
N LEU A 68 -8.56 -4.30 -14.30
CA LEU A 68 -8.53 -4.71 -12.91
C LEU A 68 -7.42 -5.74 -12.69
N VAL A 69 -6.55 -5.45 -11.74
CA VAL A 69 -5.51 -6.37 -11.25
C VAL A 69 -5.76 -6.63 -9.77
N LEU A 70 -5.88 -7.91 -9.41
CA LEU A 70 -5.89 -8.34 -8.02
C LEU A 70 -4.45 -8.54 -7.55
N VAL A 71 -4.02 -7.77 -6.57
CA VAL A 71 -2.73 -7.95 -5.91
C VAL A 71 -2.94 -8.85 -4.69
N ALA A 72 -2.15 -9.91 -4.57
CA ALA A 72 -2.19 -10.76 -3.38
C ALA A 72 -1.85 -9.92 -2.13
N PRO A 73 -2.39 -10.28 -0.94
CA PRO A 73 -1.94 -9.68 0.29
C PRO A 73 -0.43 -9.92 0.39
N GLN A 74 0.34 -8.84 0.37
CA GLN A 74 1.77 -8.93 0.56
C GLN A 74 1.97 -9.56 1.95
N PRO A 75 2.66 -10.72 2.07
CA PRO A 75 2.98 -11.24 3.39
C PRO A 75 3.73 -10.12 4.13
N SER A 76 3.27 -9.78 5.33
CA SER A 76 4.00 -8.86 6.19
C SER A 76 5.47 -9.28 6.16
N PRO A 77 6.42 -8.36 5.92
CA PRO A 77 7.83 -8.71 6.05
C PRO A 77 7.96 -9.39 7.43
N PRO A 78 8.66 -10.54 7.52
CA PRO A 78 8.87 -11.18 8.81
C PRO A 78 9.37 -10.07 9.74
N ALA A 79 8.65 -9.86 10.86
CA ALA A 79 9.09 -8.92 11.89
C ALA A 79 10.60 -9.16 12.09
N PRO A 80 11.44 -8.11 12.14
CA PRO A 80 12.88 -8.28 12.25
C PRO A 80 13.11 -9.26 13.38
N GLN A 81 13.50 -10.49 13.02
CA GLN A 81 13.81 -11.47 14.03
C GLN A 81 15.00 -10.88 14.76
N ASP A 82 14.91 -10.87 16.08
CA ASP A 82 16.04 -10.65 16.97
C ASP A 82 17.01 -11.80 16.71
N VAL A 83 17.72 -11.72 15.57
CA VAL A 83 18.88 -12.55 15.32
C VAL A 83 19.91 -11.91 16.24
N PRO A 84 20.39 -12.59 17.29
CA PRO A 84 21.57 -12.10 17.98
C PRO A 84 22.68 -12.05 16.94
N LEU A 85 22.93 -10.85 16.42
CA LEU A 85 24.09 -10.56 15.60
C LEU A 85 25.29 -11.03 16.44
N PRO A 86 26.18 -11.89 15.92
CA PRO A 86 27.44 -12.13 16.60
C PRO A 86 28.07 -10.76 16.86
N ALA A 87 28.43 -10.51 18.12
CA ALA A 87 28.88 -9.22 18.62
C ALA A 87 30.12 -8.73 17.85
N PHE A 88 29.90 -8.11 16.70
CA PHE A 88 30.86 -7.20 16.12
C PHE A 88 30.81 -5.94 16.97
N MET A 89 31.77 -5.88 17.89
CA MET A 89 32.22 -4.74 18.69
C MET A 89 31.55 -3.42 18.27
N ALA A 90 30.49 -3.04 18.98
CA ALA A 90 30.01 -1.67 18.94
C ALA A 90 31.08 -0.78 19.60
N PRO A 91 31.48 0.36 19.00
CA PRO A 91 32.33 1.32 19.69
C PRO A 91 31.57 1.84 20.92
N SER A 92 32.23 1.78 22.07
CA SER A 92 31.65 2.12 23.38
C SER A 92 31.10 3.54 23.41
N PRO A 93 29.94 3.79 24.06
CA PRO A 93 29.46 5.15 24.29
C PRO A 93 30.38 5.89 25.26
N PRO A 94 30.58 7.22 25.12
CA PRO A 94 31.34 7.99 26.08
C PRO A 94 30.60 8.03 27.44
N PRO A 95 31.32 8.02 28.58
CA PRO A 95 30.69 7.98 29.88
C PRO A 95 30.00 9.32 30.22
N ARG A 96 28.70 9.25 30.54
CA ARG A 96 28.00 10.31 31.29
C ARG A 96 28.46 10.24 32.75
N HIS A 97 29.26 11.21 33.18
CA HIS A 97 29.43 11.49 34.61
C HIS A 97 28.36 12.51 35.04
N SER A 98 27.34 12.02 35.75
CA SER A 98 26.44 12.86 36.52
C SER A 98 26.92 12.94 37.98
N ALA A 99 27.19 14.16 38.40
CA ALA A 99 26.96 14.74 39.73
C ALA A 99 27.88 14.42 40.93
N THR A 100 28.24 15.54 41.58
CA THR A 100 28.28 15.81 43.03
C THR A 100 29.63 16.02 43.71
N SER A 101 29.72 17.24 44.25
CA SER A 101 30.59 17.90 45.23
C SER A 101 31.48 17.05 46.14
N THR A 102 32.68 17.56 46.46
CA THR A 102 33.16 17.90 47.83
C THR A 102 34.55 18.54 47.76
N GLU A 103 34.60 19.84 48.11
CA GLU A 103 35.46 20.56 49.08
C GLU A 103 36.99 20.35 49.22
N HIS A 104 37.62 21.46 49.68
CA HIS A 104 38.99 21.75 50.20
C HIS A 104 40.05 22.21 49.18
N GLN A 105 40.44 23.49 49.08
CA GLN A 105 41.01 24.49 50.04
C GLN A 105 42.53 24.62 49.80
N ASP A 106 42.98 25.83 49.44
CA ASP A 106 44.06 26.61 50.11
C ASP A 106 44.69 27.65 49.16
N THR A 107 44.50 28.94 49.47
CA THR A 107 45.58 29.89 49.73
C THR A 107 45.02 31.02 50.60
#